data_AF-A0A0J1FX62-F1
#
_entry.id   AF-A0A0J1FX62-F1
#
_cell.length_a   1.000
_cell.length_b   1.000
_cell.length_c   1.000
_cell.angle_alpha   90.00
_cell.angle_beta   90.00
_cell.angle_gamma   90.00
#
_symmetry.space_group_name_H-M   'P 1'
#
loop_
_entity.id
_entity.type
_entity.pdbx_description
1 polymer ?
#
loop_
_entity_poly.entity_id
_entity_poly.type
_entity_poly.pdbx_seq_one_letter_code
_entity_poly.pdbx_strand_id
1 'polypeptide(L)'
;MNNAFWRYMLLLGLLYLFWSEFFVSGGILTQLALNFAIYYPLGFLVGYRPRQESLAAAYIAAFIFNSLSYVVAYSYGIPLVNWPMVILDFVSLIMIIKVGVIIGKRSLS
;
A
#
# COMPACT_ATOMS: atom_id res chain seq x y z
N MET A 1 -9.44 -11.77 12.44
CA MET A 1 -9.33 -11.17 11.09
C MET A 1 -9.69 -12.20 10.03
N ASN A 2 -10.31 -11.79 8.92
CA ASN A 2 -10.72 -12.67 7.82
C ASN A 2 -9.52 -13.00 6.89
N ASN A 3 -9.56 -14.11 6.16
CA ASN A 3 -8.55 -14.57 5.19
C ASN A 3 -8.14 -13.49 4.17
N ALA A 4 -9.11 -12.68 3.72
CA ALA A 4 -8.91 -11.50 2.89
C ALA A 4 -7.77 -10.58 3.38
N PHE A 5 -7.79 -10.26 4.67
CA PHE A 5 -6.80 -9.37 5.30
C PHE A 5 -5.39 -9.94 5.17
N TRP A 6 -5.21 -11.23 5.48
CA TRP A 6 -3.89 -11.87 5.44
C TRP A 6 -3.36 -12.00 4.01
N ARG A 7 -4.24 -12.25 3.04
CA ARG A 7 -3.88 -12.22 1.61
C ARG A 7 -3.39 -10.83 1.19
N TYR A 8 -4.04 -9.77 1.65
CA TYR A 8 -3.61 -8.40 1.35
C TYR A 8 -2.30 -8.04 2.05
N MET A 9 -2.10 -8.44 3.30
CA MET A 9 -0.81 -8.28 3.99
C MET A 9 0.33 -9.00 3.27
N LEU A 10 0.10 -10.25 2.83
CA LEU A 10 1.08 -11.01 2.07
C LEU A 10 1.42 -10.32 0.75
N LEU A 11 0.41 -9.89 0.00
CA LEU A 11 0.60 -9.15 -1.26
C LEU A 11 1.42 -7.87 -1.05
N LEU A 12 1.07 -7.08 -0.04
CA LEU A 12 1.81 -5.84 0.29
C LEU A 12 3.26 -6.13 0.65
N GLY A 13 3.52 -7.16 1.44
CA GLY A 13 4.87 -7.58 1.78
C GLY A 13 5.69 -7.98 0.55
N LEU A 14 5.11 -8.79 -0.35
CA LEU A 14 5.78 -9.20 -1.59
C LEU A 14 6.06 -8.00 -2.50
N LEU A 15 5.09 -7.10 -2.66
CA LEU A 15 5.26 -5.89 -3.47
C LEU A 15 6.32 -4.97 -2.88
N TYR A 16 6.33 -4.78 -1.56
CA TYR A 16 7.33 -3.97 -0.90
C TYR A 16 8.74 -4.54 -1.09
N LEU A 17 8.95 -5.84 -0.84
CA LEU A 17 10.24 -6.49 -1.05
C LEU A 17 10.72 -6.41 -2.50
N PHE A 18 9.79 -6.51 -3.45
CA PHE A 18 10.12 -6.40 -4.86
C PHE A 18 10.50 -4.96 -5.25
N TRP A 19 9.72 -3.97 -4.82
CA TRP A 19 9.88 -2.59 -5.28
C TRP A 19 10.88 -1.76 -4.45
N SER A 20 11.17 -2.14 -3.20
CA SER A 20 12.03 -1.34 -2.30
C SER A 20 13.43 -1.10 -2.84
N GLU A 21 13.97 -2.02 -3.63
CA GLU A 21 15.29 -1.91 -4.25
C GLU A 21 15.31 -0.96 -5.46
N PHE A 22 14.15 -0.62 -6.04
CA PHE A 22 14.05 0.25 -7.21
C PHE A 22 13.86 1.72 -6.84
N PHE A 23 13.34 2.00 -5.64
CA PHE A 23 12.96 3.34 -5.19
C PHE A 23 13.83 3.80 -4.01
N VAL A 24 15.15 3.78 -4.22
CA VAL A 24 16.16 4.03 -3.16
C VAL A 24 16.45 5.52 -2.94
N SER A 25 16.13 6.38 -3.90
CA SER A 25 16.42 7.82 -3.82
C SER A 25 15.43 8.56 -2.91
N GLY A 26 15.91 9.40 -2.01
CA GLY A 26 15.04 10.30 -1.24
C GLY A 26 14.33 11.32 -2.13
N GLY A 27 13.02 11.50 -1.95
CA GLY A 27 12.25 12.54 -2.64
C GLY A 27 10.77 12.23 -2.81
N ILE A 28 9.95 13.28 -2.94
CA ILE A 28 8.48 13.19 -3.02
C ILE A 28 8.02 12.29 -4.19
N LEU A 29 8.61 12.45 -5.37
CA LEU A 29 8.24 11.66 -6.55
C LEU A 29 8.57 10.18 -6.38
N THR A 30 9.71 9.87 -5.78
CA THR A 30 10.13 8.49 -5.51
C THR A 30 9.22 7.82 -4.48
N GLN A 31 8.84 8.54 -3.43
CA GLN A 31 7.85 8.04 -2.46
C GLN A 31 6.49 7.79 -3.12
N LEU A 32 6.00 8.73 -3.92
CA LEU A 32 4.74 8.55 -4.65
C LEU A 32 4.79 7.38 -5.62
N ALA A 33 5.92 7.18 -6.29
CA ALA A 33 6.11 6.06 -7.21
C ALA A 33 6.15 4.71 -6.47
N LEU A 34 6.86 4.62 -5.34
CA LEU A 34 6.88 3.44 -4.49
C LEU A 34 5.47 3.12 -3.97
N ASN A 35 4.76 4.13 -3.47
CA ASN A 35 3.40 3.99 -2.96
C ASN A 35 2.44 3.55 -4.06
N PHE A 36 2.61 4.08 -5.27
CA PHE A 36 1.86 3.63 -6.43
C PHE A 36 2.16 2.16 -6.72
N ALA A 37 3.43 1.77 -6.80
CA ALA A 37 3.86 0.41 -7.11
C ALA A 37 3.35 -0.64 -6.09
N ILE A 38 3.16 -0.25 -4.82
CA ILE A 38 2.66 -1.13 -3.76
C ILE A 38 1.13 -1.11 -3.67
N TYR A 39 0.52 0.07 -3.57
CA TYR A 39 -0.89 0.20 -3.24
C TYR A 39 -1.81 0.07 -4.46
N TYR A 40 -1.32 0.41 -5.66
CA TYR A 40 -2.14 0.31 -6.88
C TYR A 40 -2.48 -1.16 -7.20
N PRO A 41 -1.52 -2.10 -7.22
CA PRO A 41 -1.84 -3.52 -7.49
C PRO A 41 -2.79 -4.11 -6.44
N LEU A 42 -2.61 -3.76 -5.16
CA LEU A 42 -3.56 -4.14 -4.12
C LEU A 42 -4.96 -3.63 -4.45
N GLY A 43 -5.11 -2.32 -4.70
CA GLY A 43 -6.38 -1.71 -5.05
C GLY A 43 -7.01 -2.36 -6.29
N PHE A 44 -6.21 -2.57 -7.33
CA PHE A 44 -6.63 -3.22 -8.58
C PHE A 44 -7.19 -4.61 -8.32
N LEU A 45 -6.45 -5.47 -7.62
CA LEU A 45 -6.90 -6.83 -7.26
C LEU A 45 -8.13 -6.83 -6.37
N VAL A 46 -8.22 -5.88 -5.43
CA VAL A 46 -9.39 -5.65 -4.57
C VAL A 46 -10.62 -5.22 -5.40
N GLY A 47 -10.42 -4.68 -6.61
CA GLY A 47 -11.48 -4.43 -7.59
C GLY A 47 -12.16 -5.70 -8.10
N TYR A 48 -11.44 -6.83 -8.13
CA TYR A 48 -11.95 -8.14 -8.57
C TYR A 48 -12.59 -8.97 -7.45
N ARG A 49 -12.61 -8.46 -6.21
CA ARG A 49 -13.07 -9.24 -5.07
C ARG A 49 -14.57 -9.60 -5.19
N PRO A 50 -15.00 -10.73 -4.61
CA PRO A 50 -16.43 -11.03 -4.46
C PRO A 50 -17.16 -9.95 -3.65
N ARG A 51 -18.43 -9.68 -3.95
CA ARG A 51 -19.24 -8.65 -3.23
C ARG A 51 -19.32 -8.88 -1.72
N GLN A 52 -19.20 -10.13 -1.28
CA GLN A 52 -19.22 -10.53 0.14
C GLN A 52 -17.93 -10.13 0.87
N GLU A 53 -16.84 -9.88 0.14
CA GLU A 53 -15.57 -9.48 0.72
C GLU A 53 -15.53 -7.97 0.97
N SER A 54 -15.19 -7.59 2.20
CA SER A 54 -15.18 -6.18 2.61
C SER A 54 -14.01 -5.41 2.01
N LEU A 55 -14.31 -4.23 1.44
CA LEU A 55 -13.30 -3.25 1.01
C LEU A 55 -12.38 -2.85 2.17
N ALA A 56 -12.95 -2.74 3.38
CA ALA A 56 -12.24 -2.23 4.54
C ALA A 56 -11.05 -3.11 4.92
N ALA A 57 -11.10 -4.41 4.61
CA ALA A 57 -9.97 -5.30 4.86
C ALA A 57 -8.70 -4.86 4.10
N ALA A 58 -8.83 -4.34 2.88
CA ALA A 58 -7.69 -3.85 2.10
C ALA A 58 -7.10 -2.56 2.68
N TYR A 59 -7.95 -1.61 3.08
CA TYR A 59 -7.51 -0.37 3.71
C TYR A 59 -6.85 -0.61 5.07
N ILE A 60 -7.43 -1.48 5.89
CA ILE A 60 -6.86 -1.85 7.20
C ILE A 60 -5.52 -2.57 7.01
N ALA A 61 -5.43 -3.52 6.06
CA ALA A 61 -4.17 -4.19 5.75
C ALA A 61 -3.10 -3.20 5.31
N ALA A 62 -3.41 -2.31 4.37
CA ALA A 62 -2.47 -1.29 3.91
C ALA A 62 -2.06 -0.34 5.04
N PHE A 63 -3.01 0.11 5.87
CA PHE A 63 -2.72 1.02 6.98
C PHE A 63 -1.78 0.37 8.01
N ILE A 64 -2.06 -0.88 8.39
CA ILE A 64 -1.22 -1.63 9.33
C ILE A 64 0.14 -1.91 8.72
N PHE A 65 0.19 -2.34 7.45
CA PHE A 65 1.43 -2.57 6.73
C PHE A 65 2.31 -1.31 6.72
N ASN A 66 1.71 -0.16 6.39
CA ASN A 66 2.44 1.10 6.36
C ASN A 66 2.91 1.54 7.74
N SER A 67 2.08 1.37 8.76
CA SER A 67 2.47 1.67 10.14
C SER A 67 3.65 0.79 10.58
N LEU A 68 3.62 -0.50 10.22
CA LEU A 68 4.69 -1.45 10.52
C LEU A 68 6.00 -1.08 9.81
N SER A 69 5.97 -0.59 8.57
CA SER A 69 7.19 -0.16 7.87
C SER A 69 7.91 0.97 8.62
N TYR A 70 7.16 1.94 9.15
CA TYR A 70 7.71 3.01 10.01
C TYR A 70 8.23 2.49 11.35
N VAL A 71 7.52 1.56 12.00
CA VAL A 71 7.98 0.94 13.24
C VAL A 71 9.31 0.19 13.01
N VAL A 72 9.43 -0.54 11.90
CA VAL A 72 10.67 -1.23 11.52
C VAL A 72 11.77 -0.21 11.24
N ALA A 73 11.52 0.81 10.43
CA ALA A 73 12.50 1.87 10.15
C ALA A 73 13.03 2.52 11.42
N TYR A 74 12.14 2.87 12.36
CA TYR A 74 12.50 3.41 13.67
C TYR A 74 13.35 2.42 14.48
N SER A 75 12.95 1.14 14.53
CA SER A 75 13.65 0.10 15.31
C SER A 75 15.06 -0.19 14.79
N TYR A 76 15.28 -0.04 13.48
CA TYR A 76 16.59 -0.22 12.84
C TYR A 76 17.40 1.08 12.74
N GLY A 77 16.90 2.20 13.30
CA GLY A 77 17.59 3.49 13.25
C GLY A 77 17.68 4.09 11.85
N ILE A 78 16.82 3.69 10.92
CA ILE A 78 16.76 4.26 9.57
C ILE A 78 16.14 5.67 9.69
N PRO A 79 16.86 6.72 9.25
CA PRO A 79 16.38 8.09 9.41
C PRO A 79 15.13 8.33 8.56
N LEU A 80 14.07 8.84 9.20
CA LEU A 80 12.88 9.31 8.50
C LEU A 80 13.18 10.68 7.88
N VAL A 81 12.95 10.81 6.57
CA VAL A 81 13.32 12.02 5.80
C VAL A 81 12.66 13.28 6.38
N ASN A 82 11.34 13.26 6.58
CA ASN A 82 10.58 14.31 7.28
C ASN A 82 9.11 13.86 7.55
N TRP A 83 8.42 14.53 8.47
CA TRP A 83 7.01 14.26 8.78
C TRP A 83 6.02 14.47 7.61
N PRO A 84 6.18 15.48 6.74
CA PRO A 84 5.34 15.63 5.55
C PRO A 84 5.36 14.41 4.63
N MET A 85 6.49 13.72 4.48
CA MET A 85 6.59 12.48 3.69
C MET A 85 5.79 11.35 4.34
N VAL A 86 5.77 11.26 5.67
CA VAL A 86 4.92 10.31 6.39
C VAL A 86 3.45 10.57 6.12
N ILE A 87 3.01 11.83 6.23
CA ILE A 87 1.62 12.21 5.94
C ILE A 87 1.27 11.91 4.49
N LEU A 88 2.15 12.27 3.55
CA LEU A 88 1.98 11.98 2.13
C LEU A 88 1.79 10.49 1.89
N ASP A 89 2.56 9.65 2.58
CA ASP A 89 2.49 8.21 2.46
C ASP A 89 1.11 7.67 2.84
N PHE A 90 0.62 8.03 4.03
CA PHE A 90 -0.72 7.64 4.48
C PHE A 90 -1.87 8.19 3.61
N VAL A 91 -1.75 9.42 3.13
CA VAL A 91 -2.77 10.02 2.23
C VAL A 91 -2.77 9.32 0.87
N SER A 92 -1.59 9.07 0.32
CA SER A 92 -1.43 8.44 -0.98
C SER A 92 -1.96 7.00 -0.98
N LEU A 93 -1.76 6.25 0.10
CA LEU A 93 -2.36 4.92 0.30
C LEU A 93 -3.86 4.93 0.05
N ILE A 94 -4.59 5.88 0.66
CA ILE A 94 -6.06 5.93 0.54
C ILE A 94 -6.47 6.18 -0.92
N MET A 95 -5.82 7.17 -1.54
CA MET A 95 -6.13 7.61 -2.90
C MET A 95 -5.78 6.54 -3.92
N ILE A 96 -4.60 5.94 -3.81
CA ILE A 96 -4.08 4.96 -4.77
C ILE A 96 -4.89 3.66 -4.70
N ILE A 97 -5.22 3.16 -3.50
CA ILE A 97 -6.09 1.98 -3.37
C ILE A 97 -7.45 2.25 -4.02
N LYS A 98 -8.03 3.44 -3.78
CA LYS A 98 -9.32 3.82 -4.36
C LYS A 98 -9.27 3.82 -5.88
N VAL A 99 -8.23 4.41 -6.47
CA VAL A 99 -8.00 4.43 -7.92
C VAL A 99 -7.86 3.02 -8.48
N GLY A 100 -7.03 2.18 -7.85
CA GLY A 100 -6.86 0.78 -8.22
C GLY A 100 -8.19 0.03 -8.21
N VAL A 101 -8.99 0.18 -7.14
CA VAL A 101 -10.31 -0.48 -7.03
C VAL A 101 -11.26 -0.04 -8.15
N ILE A 102 -11.30 1.24 -8.48
CA ILE A 102 -12.13 1.75 -9.56
C ILE A 102 -11.72 1.11 -10.90
N ILE A 103 -10.42 1.07 -11.19
CA ILE A 103 -9.91 0.51 -12.44
C ILE A 103 -10.14 -1.01 -12.50
N GLY A 104 -9.85 -1.74 -11.43
CA GLY A 104 -10.07 -3.19 -11.36
C GLY A 104 -11.54 -3.60 -11.45
N LYS A 105 -12.47 -2.74 -11.03
CA LYS A 105 -13.91 -2.95 -11.28
C LYS A 105 -14.28 -2.74 -12.74
N ARG A 106 -13.67 -1.77 -13.41
CA ARG A 106 -13.98 -1.45 -14.81
C ARG A 106 -13.49 -2.53 -15.77
N SER A 107 -12.40 -3.21 -15.47
CA SER A 107 -11.88 -4.31 -16.30
C SER A 107 -12.75 -5.58 -16.26
N LEU A 108 -13.74 -5.65 -15.37
CA LEU A 108 -14.74 -6.72 -15.30
C LEU A 108 -16.05 -6.40 -16.05
N SER A 109 -16.20 -5.16 -16.55
CA SER A 109 -17.36 -4.69 -17.30
C SER A 109 -17.08 -4.63 -18.79
#